data_AF-A0A2V9XQI2-F1
#
_entry.id   AF-A0A2V9XQI2-F1
#
_cell.length_a   1.000
_cell.length_b   1.000
_cell.length_c   1.000
_cell.angle_alpha   90.00
_cell.angle_beta   90.00
_cell.angle_gamma   90.00
#
_symmetry.space_group_name_H-M   'P 1'
#
loop_
_entity.id
_entity.type
_entity.pdbx_description
1 polymer ?
#
loop_
_entity_poly.entity_id
_entity_poly.type
_entity_poly.pdbx_seq_one_letter_code
_entity_poly.pdbx_strand_id
1 'polypeptide(L)' 'MLLVISAQAQPPAQTEEWKQLFNGKDLTGWKHVGPGQMTVGDGLIRTHGGMGLLYWTGGKLGNCVIRVVFKM' A
#
# COMPACT_ATOMS: atom_id res chain seq x y z
N MET A 1 28.15 43.95 16.22
CA MET A 1 27.73 43.28 14.98
C MET A 1 26.83 42.13 15.39
N LEU A 2 25.51 42.34 15.34
CA LEU A 2 24.52 41.36 15.81
C LEU A 2 24.07 40.53 14.61
N LEU A 3 24.31 39.21 14.64
CA LEU A 3 23.84 38.29 13.61
C LEU A 3 22.39 37.90 13.92
N VAL A 4 21.46 38.28 13.05
CA VAL A 4 20.06 37.84 13.14
C VAL A 4 19.95 36.51 12.41
N ILE A 5 19.77 35.41 13.14
CA ILE A 5 19.49 34.11 12.54
C ILE A 5 17.98 34.07 12.27
N SER A 6 17.59 34.28 11.01
CA SER A 6 16.21 34.01 10.58
C SER A 6 15.98 32.51 10.59
N ALA A 7 15.14 32.02 11.51
CA ALA A 7 14.62 30.66 11.44
C ALA A 7 13.69 30.57 10.23
N GLN A 8 14.14 29.93 9.15
CA GLN A 8 13.27 29.55 8.06
C GLN A 8 12.40 28.40 8.55
N ALA A 9 11.09 28.63 8.71
CA ALA A 9 10.14 27.55 8.93
C ALA A 9 10.17 26.65 7.69
N GLN A 10 10.75 25.45 7.84
CA GLN A 10 10.63 24.42 6.81
C GLN A 10 9.14 24.10 6.65
N PRO A 11 8.58 24.13 5.42
CA PRO A 11 7.23 23.63 5.21
C PRO A 11 7.18 22.19 5.71
N PRO A 12 6.07 21.77 6.36
CA PRO A 12 5.92 20.38 6.76
C PRO A 12 6.17 19.51 5.53
N ALA A 13 7.02 18.49 5.70
CA ALA A 13 7.31 17.52 4.67
C ALA A 13 5.97 17.07 4.06
N GLN A 14 5.79 17.35 2.78
CA GLN A 14 4.59 17.03 2.03
C GLN A 14 4.34 15.53 2.22
N THR A 15 3.35 15.19 3.05
CA THR A 15 2.91 13.81 3.21
C THR A 15 2.33 13.42 1.87
N GLU A 16 3.13 12.83 1.00
CA GLU A 16 2.64 12.32 -0.27
C GLU A 16 1.44 11.41 0.04
N GLU A 17 0.27 11.79 -0.46
CA GLU A 17 -0.96 11.05 -0.21
C GLU A 17 -0.85 9.69 -0.88
N TRP A 18 -0.62 8.66 -0.07
CA TRP A 18 -0.54 7.28 -0.55
C TRP A 18 -1.88 6.86 -1.16
N LYS A 19 -1.84 6.33 -2.37
CA LYS A 19 -3.02 5.65 -2.95
C LYS A 19 -3.20 4.29 -2.31
N GLN A 20 -4.28 4.14 -1.55
CA GLN A 20 -4.64 2.85 -0.95
C GLN A 20 -5.07 1.84 -2.03
N LEU A 21 -4.32 0.73 -2.19
CA LEU A 21 -4.65 -0.34 -3.14
C LEU A 21 -5.58 -1.42 -2.56
N PHE A 22 -5.56 -1.61 -1.25
CA PHE A 22 -6.40 -2.58 -0.54
C PHE A 22 -7.28 -1.87 0.48
N ASN A 23 -8.59 -2.09 0.41
CA ASN A 23 -9.58 -1.36 1.20
C ASN A 23 -9.71 -1.85 2.66
N GLY A 24 -9.01 -2.93 3.06
CA GLY A 24 -9.10 -3.50 4.41
C GLY A 24 -10.38 -4.30 4.68
N LYS A 25 -11.24 -4.53 3.68
CA LYS A 25 -12.57 -5.13 3.86
C LYS A 25 -12.75 -6.37 2.98
N ASP A 26 -12.34 -6.29 1.72
CA ASP A 26 -12.56 -7.34 0.73
C ASP A 26 -11.54 -7.24 -0.41
N LEU A 27 -11.68 -8.12 -1.40
CA LEU A 27 -10.81 -8.19 -2.57
C LEU A 27 -11.32 -7.34 -3.75
N THR A 28 -12.14 -6.31 -3.50
CA THR A 28 -12.58 -5.39 -4.57
C THR A 28 -11.37 -4.74 -5.23
N GLY A 29 -11.30 -4.82 -6.57
CA GLY A 29 -10.15 -4.35 -7.33
C GLY A 29 -8.98 -5.35 -7.34
N TRP A 30 -9.17 -6.58 -6.88
CA TRP A 30 -8.19 -7.66 -6.95
C TRP A 30 -8.79 -8.89 -7.65
N LYS A 31 -7.94 -9.67 -8.31
CA LYS A 31 -8.33 -10.90 -8.99
C LYS A 31 -7.37 -12.03 -8.65
N HIS A 32 -7.94 -13.18 -8.36
CA HIS A 32 -7.22 -14.42 -8.07
C HIS A 32 -7.08 -15.29 -9.33
N VAL A 33 -5.96 -16.00 -9.43
CA VAL A 33 -5.72 -17.06 -10.42
C VAL A 33 -4.96 -18.23 -9.78
N GLY A 34 -5.22 -19.44 -10.27
CA GLY A 34 -4.59 -20.68 -9.80
C GLY A 34 -5.38 -21.41 -8.71
N PRO A 35 -4.92 -22.60 -8.29
CA PRO A 35 -5.61 -23.44 -7.31
C PRO A 35 -5.58 -22.95 -5.86
N GLY A 36 -4.73 -21.99 -5.50
CA GLY A 36 -4.70 -21.40 -4.14
C GLY A 36 -5.97 -20.61 -3.79
N GLN A 37 -6.04 -20.05 -2.58
CA GLN A 37 -7.18 -19.22 -2.15
C GLN A 37 -6.73 -18.00 -1.33
N MET A 38 -7.49 -16.91 -1.42
CA MET A 38 -7.27 -15.69 -0.64
C MET A 38 -8.56 -15.25 0.04
N THR A 39 -8.48 -14.90 1.32
CA THR A 39 -9.59 -14.31 2.09
C THR A 39 -9.17 -13.01 2.74
N VAL A 40 -10.13 -12.24 3.26
CA VAL A 40 -9.86 -11.06 4.08
C VAL A 40 -10.35 -11.31 5.51
N GLY A 41 -9.51 -11.02 6.49
CA GLY A 41 -9.82 -11.11 7.92
C GLY A 41 -8.94 -10.19 8.74
N ASP A 42 -9.50 -9.53 9.75
CA ASP A 42 -8.83 -8.54 10.61
C ASP A 42 -8.17 -7.39 9.82
N GLY A 43 -8.77 -7.00 8.68
CA GLY A 43 -8.19 -5.99 7.80
C GLY A 43 -6.93 -6.43 7.06
N LEU A 44 -6.68 -7.74 6.97
CA LEU A 44 -5.53 -8.31 6.25
C LEU A 44 -6.00 -9.30 5.19
N ILE A 45 -5.29 -9.33 4.07
CA ILE A 45 -5.39 -10.42 3.10
C ILE A 45 -4.67 -11.62 3.69
N ARG A 46 -5.34 -12.78 3.69
CA ARG A 46 -4.78 -14.07 4.11
C ARG A 46 -4.69 -15.00 2.92
N THR A 47 -3.54 -15.63 2.75
CA THR A 47 -3.31 -16.66 1.75
C THR A 47 -3.55 -18.04 2.38
N HIS A 48 -4.22 -18.91 1.64
CA HIS A 48 -4.43 -20.32 2.00
C HIS A 48 -3.74 -21.16 0.94
N GLY A 49 -3.13 -22.27 1.37
CA GLY A 49 -2.18 -23.07 0.59
C GLY A 49 -2.62 -23.43 -0.85
N GLY A 50 -1.64 -23.89 -1.62
CA GLY A 50 -1.78 -24.09 -3.06
C GLY A 50 -1.15 -22.95 -3.86
N MET A 51 -0.83 -23.22 -5.14
CA MET A 51 -0.23 -22.22 -6.03
C MET A 51 -1.31 -21.21 -6.45
N GLY A 52 -1.18 -19.96 -6.04
CA GLY A 52 -2.14 -18.91 -6.37
C GLY A 52 -1.48 -17.54 -6.49
N LEU A 53 -2.02 -16.71 -7.38
CA LEU A 53 -1.61 -15.32 -7.54
C LEU A 53 -2.82 -14.42 -7.37
N LEU A 54 -2.70 -13.43 -6.48
CA LEU A 54 -3.66 -12.35 -6.34
C LEU A 54 -3.05 -11.08 -6.93
N TYR A 55 -3.69 -10.50 -7.94
CA TYR A 55 -3.19 -9.29 -8.60
C TYR A 55 -4.24 -8.16 -8.60
N TRP A 56 -3.76 -6.92 -8.52
CA TRP A 56 -4.61 -5.72 -8.53
C TRP A 56 -5.09 -5.41 -9.95
N THR A 57 -6.38 -5.11 -10.12
CA THR A 57 -7.04 -4.89 -11.41
C THR A 57 -7.18 -3.42 -11.79
N GLY A 58 -6.77 -2.50 -10.91
CA GLY A 58 -6.91 -1.05 -11.13
C GLY A 58 -5.94 -0.43 -12.15
N GLY A 59 -5.15 -1.25 -12.85
CA GLY A 59 -4.29 -0.83 -13.96
C GLY A 59 -2.81 -1.10 -13.74
N LYS A 60 -1.99 -0.59 -14.66
CA LYS A 60 -0.53 -0.72 -14.60
C LYS A 60 0.04 0.34 -13.67
N LEU A 61 1.02 -0.07 -12.87
CA LEU A 61 1.83 0.83 -12.03
C LEU A 61 3.25 0.89 -12.61
N GLY A 62 3.86 2.07 -12.59
CA GLY A 62 5.23 2.29 -13.05
C GLY A 62 5.84 3.49 -12.35
N ASN A 63 7.17 3.52 -12.20
CA ASN A 63 7.93 4.57 -11.50
C ASN A 63 7.30 4.98 -10.15
N CYS A 64 6.97 4.01 -9.30
CA CYS A 64 6.29 4.25 -8.03
C CYS A 64 6.90 3.45 -6.89
N VAL A 65 6.68 3.91 -5.65
CA VAL A 65 6.96 3.13 -4.44
C VAL A 65 5.68 2.39 -4.02
N ILE A 66 5.79 1.11 -3.73
CA ILE A 66 4.70 0.31 -3.15
C ILE A 66 5.08 0.00 -1.70
N ARG A 67 4.27 0.48 -0.76
CA ARG A 67 4.39 0.12 0.64
C ARG A 67 3.55 -1.12 0.93
N VAL A 68 4.19 -2.17 1.41
CA VAL A 68 3.52 -3.40 1.86
C VAL A 68 3.79 -3.59 3.34
N VAL A 69 2.74 -3.87 4.11
CA VAL A 69 2.84 -4.27 5.51
C VAL A 69 2.33 -5.69 5.60
N PHE A 70 3.12 -6.59 6.15
CA PHE A 70 2.78 -8.00 6.29
C PHE A 70 3.16 -8.51 7.69
N LYS A 71 2.55 -9.62 8.08
CA LYS A 71 2.91 -10.40 9.27
C LYS A 71 2.90 -11.89 8.91
N MET A 72 3.74 -12.67 9.58
CA MET A 72 3.75 -14.13 9.49
C MET A 72 2.80 -14.74 10.52
#